data_AF-A0A7L3WYX6-F1
#
_entry.id   AF-A0A7L3WYX6-F1
#
_cell.length_a   1.000
_cell.length_b   1.000
_cell.length_c   1.000
_cell.angle_alpha   90.00
_cell.angle_beta   90.00
_cell.angle_gamma   90.00
#
_symmetry.space_group_name_H-M   'P 1'
#
loop_
_entity.id
_entity.type
_entity.pdbx_description
1 polymer ?
#
loop_
_entity_poly.entity_id
_entity_poly.type
_entity_poly.pdbx_seq_one_letter_code
_entity_poly.pdbx_strand_id
1 'polypeptide(L)'
;LHAARPLHTTQQCPAPLPPLPEKGGEVRHGLIPEEFFQFLYPKTGVTGPYMLGTGLVLYLLSKEIYVINHETVAAACILSVIIYGVKKYGPAVAEFADKLNEEKVSKAVEAKNKVIGSLEAAIKEEKQEQWRIEGRSYLFDTKR
;
A
#
# COMPACT_ATOMS: atom_id res chain seq x y z
N LEU A 1 30.13 -2.35 28.63
CA LEU A 1 29.34 -1.37 27.85
C LEU A 1 29.34 -1.79 26.38
N HIS A 2 28.39 -2.62 25.96
CA HIS A 2 28.03 -2.79 24.55
C HIS A 2 26.56 -3.17 24.51
N ALA A 3 25.69 -2.18 24.30
CA ALA A 3 24.29 -2.38 24.04
C ALA A 3 24.16 -2.92 22.61
N ALA A 4 23.61 -4.13 22.47
CA ALA A 4 23.17 -4.63 21.18
C ALA A 4 22.07 -3.71 20.65
N ARG A 5 22.28 -3.10 19.48
CA ARG A 5 21.21 -2.42 18.74
C ARG A 5 20.21 -3.48 18.29
N PRO A 6 18.92 -3.39 18.67
CA PRO A 6 17.90 -4.27 18.11
C PRO A 6 17.65 -3.85 16.65
N LEU A 7 18.18 -4.63 15.72
CA LEU A 7 17.68 -4.65 14.35
C LEU A 7 16.24 -5.19 14.39
N HIS A 8 15.28 -4.36 13.98
CA HIS A 8 13.95 -4.77 13.53
C HIS A 8 13.22 -5.79 14.42
N THR A 9 12.90 -5.42 15.65
CA THR A 9 11.68 -5.93 16.30
C THR A 9 10.70 -4.78 16.38
N THR A 10 9.66 -4.85 15.53
CA THR A 10 8.57 -3.88 15.57
C THR A 10 7.90 -4.01 16.93
N GLN A 11 8.00 -2.99 17.78
CA GLN A 11 7.16 -2.90 18.98
C GLN A 11 5.71 -3.02 18.52
N GLN A 12 4.99 -4.04 18.97
CA GLN A 12 3.57 -4.17 18.64
C GLN A 12 2.82 -3.07 19.37
N CYS A 13 2.47 -2.02 18.63
CA CYS A 13 1.60 -0.97 19.12
C CYS A 13 0.19 -1.57 19.27
N PRO A 14 -0.44 -1.50 20.47
CA PRO A 14 -1.79 -2.03 20.70
C PRO A 14 -2.88 -1.18 20.03
N ALA A 15 -2.53 -0.04 19.43
CA ALA A 15 -3.47 0.83 18.72
C ALA A 15 -3.67 0.37 17.27
N PRO A 16 -4.91 0.42 16.74
CA PRO A 16 -5.15 0.25 15.31
C PRO A 16 -4.31 1.25 14.52
N LEU A 17 -3.57 0.74 13.54
CA LEU A 17 -2.79 1.61 12.65
C LEU A 17 -3.74 2.43 11.77
N PRO A 18 -3.40 3.70 11.48
CA PRO A 18 -4.15 4.47 10.50
C PRO A 18 -4.11 3.77 9.13
N PRO A 19 -5.16 3.91 8.31
CA PRO A 19 -5.15 3.38 6.95
C PRO A 19 -4.02 4.02 6.13
N LEU A 20 -3.47 3.26 5.18
CA LEU A 20 -2.47 3.80 4.26
C LEU A 20 -3.15 4.85 3.35
N PRO A 21 -2.43 5.92 2.97
CA PRO A 21 -2.93 6.87 1.98
C PRO A 21 -3.13 6.17 0.63
N GLU A 22 -4.24 6.50 -0.05
CA GLU A 22 -4.59 5.87 -1.34
C GLU A 22 -3.60 6.18 -2.46
N LYS A 23 -3.02 7.38 -2.45
CA LYS A 23 -2.03 7.81 -3.45
C LYS A 23 -0.74 8.22 -2.77
N GLY A 24 0.38 7.71 -3.28
CA GLY A 24 1.72 8.14 -2.90
C GLY A 24 2.09 9.52 -3.48
N GLY A 25 3.23 10.04 -3.05
CA GLY A 25 3.79 11.27 -3.62
C GLY A 25 4.10 11.11 -5.11
N GLU A 26 3.90 12.17 -5.88
CA GLU A 26 4.17 12.17 -7.31
C GLU A 26 5.69 12.22 -7.58
N VAL A 27 6.14 11.43 -8.54
CA VAL A 27 7.57 11.32 -8.91
C VAL A 27 7.72 11.50 -10.41
N ARG A 28 8.57 12.45 -10.82
CA ARG A 28 8.96 12.67 -12.21
C ARG A 28 10.18 11.83 -12.57
N HIS A 29 10.20 11.35 -13.81
CA HIS A 29 11.31 10.55 -14.38
C HIS A 29 11.67 9.26 -13.59
N GLY A 30 10.77 8.81 -12.72
CA GLY A 30 10.94 7.58 -11.92
C GLY A 30 11.85 7.70 -10.69
N LEU A 31 12.54 8.83 -10.50
CA LEU A 31 13.49 9.02 -9.40
C LEU A 31 13.29 10.31 -8.60
N ILE A 32 12.88 11.40 -9.27
CA ILE A 32 12.91 12.75 -8.67
C ILE A 32 11.49 13.11 -8.21
N PRO A 33 11.26 13.36 -6.90
CA PRO A 33 9.94 13.70 -6.39
C PRO A 33 9.47 15.07 -6.89
N GLU A 34 8.16 15.25 -7.06
CA GLU A 34 7.55 16.53 -7.46
C GLU A 34 7.89 17.66 -6.47
N GLU A 35 8.04 17.31 -5.18
CA GLU A 35 8.43 18.23 -4.12
C GLU A 35 9.73 18.99 -4.43
N PHE A 36 10.68 18.34 -5.13
CA PHE A 36 11.92 18.97 -5.56
C PHE A 36 11.67 20.03 -6.65
N PHE A 37 10.74 19.76 -7.56
CA PHE A 37 10.33 20.72 -8.59
C PHE A 37 9.57 21.89 -7.96
N GLN A 38 8.66 21.61 -7.03
CA GLN A 38 7.90 22.64 -6.32
C GLN A 38 8.78 23.54 -5.46
N PHE A 39 9.82 22.99 -4.83
CA PHE A 39 10.80 23.76 -4.08
C PHE A 39 11.54 24.79 -4.95
N LEU A 40 11.91 24.41 -6.17
CA LEU A 40 12.66 25.27 -7.10
C LEU A 40 11.75 26.17 -7.96
N TYR A 41 10.49 25.79 -8.15
CA TYR A 41 9.51 26.53 -8.94
C TYR A 41 9.43 28.04 -8.63
N PRO A 42 9.32 28.51 -7.36
CA PRO A 42 9.19 29.94 -7.08
C PRO A 42 10.44 30.76 -7.41
N LYS A 43 11.60 30.12 -7.65
CA LYS A 43 12.87 30.80 -7.93
C LYS A 43 13.28 30.72 -9.40
N THR A 44 13.05 29.57 -10.02
CA THR A 44 13.60 29.26 -11.35
C THR A 44 12.53 28.82 -12.35
N GLY A 45 11.26 28.84 -11.96
CA GLY A 45 10.15 28.36 -12.79
C GLY A 45 10.22 26.85 -13.07
N VAL A 46 9.43 26.40 -14.05
CA VAL A 46 9.34 24.98 -14.43
C VAL A 46 10.66 24.46 -15.01
N THR A 47 11.40 25.30 -15.74
CA THR A 47 12.63 24.89 -16.43
C THR A 47 13.83 24.77 -15.50
N GLY A 48 13.80 25.42 -14.34
CA GLY A 48 14.90 25.44 -13.37
C GLY A 48 15.45 24.06 -12.99
N PRO A 49 14.62 23.13 -12.47
CA PRO A 49 15.05 21.79 -12.13
C PRO A 49 15.69 21.04 -13.32
N TYR A 50 15.17 21.23 -14.53
CA TYR A 50 15.72 20.61 -15.74
C TYR A 50 17.10 21.18 -16.09
N MET A 51 17.26 22.51 -16.02
CA MET A 51 18.54 23.17 -16.26
C MET A 51 19.58 22.82 -15.19
N LEU A 52 19.15 22.65 -13.93
CA LEU A 52 20.00 22.17 -12.86
C LEU A 52 20.47 20.73 -13.14
N GLY A 53 19.55 19.85 -13.55
CA GLY A 53 19.87 18.46 -13.87
C GLY A 53 20.86 18.35 -15.04
N THR A 54 20.61 19.04 -16.16
CA THR A 54 21.52 19.04 -17.31
C THR A 54 22.86 19.69 -16.98
N GLY A 55 22.86 20.80 -16.24
CA GLY A 55 24.07 21.48 -15.78
C GLY A 55 24.93 20.60 -14.85
N LEU A 56 24.30 19.87 -13.93
CA LEU A 56 24.99 18.96 -13.03
C LEU A 56 25.64 17.80 -13.79
N VAL A 57 24.94 17.19 -14.75
CA VAL A 57 25.49 16.12 -15.60
C VAL A 57 26.69 16.63 -16.39
N LEU A 58 26.57 17.80 -17.03
CA LEU A 58 27.67 18.40 -17.78
C LEU A 58 28.86 18.74 -16.88
N TYR A 59 28.61 19.23 -15.66
CA TYR A 59 29.65 19.52 -14.69
C TYR A 59 30.41 18.25 -14.27
N LEU A 60 29.70 17.16 -13.97
CA LEU A 60 30.31 15.88 -13.58
C LEU A 60 31.21 15.32 -14.69
N LEU A 61 30.78 15.44 -15.95
CA LEU A 61 31.57 15.04 -17.12
C LEU A 61 32.76 15.97 -17.34
N SER A 62 32.56 17.29 -17.29
CA SER A 62 33.60 18.29 -17.53
C SER A 62 34.68 18.31 -16.46
N LYS A 63 34.36 17.91 -15.22
CA LYS A 63 35.32 17.81 -14.12
C LYS A 63 35.88 16.40 -13.94
N GLU A 64 35.56 15.48 -14.86
CA GLU A 64 35.98 14.07 -14.80
C GLU A 64 35.64 13.38 -13.47
N ILE A 65 34.65 13.92 -12.74
CA ILE A 65 34.12 13.29 -11.52
C ILE A 65 33.35 12.03 -11.92
N TYR A 66 32.73 12.06 -13.10
CA TYR A 66 32.18 10.88 -13.76
C TYR A 66 32.96 10.59 -15.04
N VAL A 67 33.85 9.59 -14.98
CA VAL A 67 34.66 9.14 -16.13
C VAL A 67 33.88 8.12 -16.95
N ILE A 68 33.83 8.31 -18.27
CA ILE A 68 33.15 7.39 -19.19
C ILE A 68 34.04 6.17 -19.42
N ASN A 69 33.65 5.04 -18.84
CA ASN A 69 34.32 3.76 -19.01
C ASN A 69 33.45 2.77 -19.79
N HIS A 70 33.99 1.60 -20.11
CA HIS A 70 33.22 0.50 -20.72
C HIS A 70 32.02 0.09 -19.83
N GLU A 71 32.15 0.20 -18.51
CA GLU A 71 31.06 -0.03 -17.56
C GLU A 71 29.92 0.98 -17.70
N THR A 72 30.20 2.24 -18.07
CA THR A 72 29.17 3.25 -18.32
C THR A 72 28.26 2.86 -19.49
N VAL A 73 28.85 2.25 -20.53
CA VAL A 73 28.10 1.74 -21.68
C VAL A 73 27.23 0.55 -21.26
N ALA A 74 27.78 -0.38 -20.47
CA ALA A 74 27.01 -1.49 -19.92
C ALA A 74 25.84 -1.02 -19.04
N ALA A 75 26.07 -0.02 -18.19
CA ALA A 75 25.05 0.59 -17.33
C ALA A 75 23.91 1.22 -18.16
N ALA A 76 24.24 1.92 -19.26
CA ALA A 76 23.22 2.48 -20.16
C ALA A 76 22.35 1.40 -20.80
N CYS A 77 22.96 0.28 -21.23
CA CYS A 77 22.23 -0.87 -21.76
C CYS A 77 21.29 -1.48 -20.71
N ILE A 78 21.79 -1.75 -19.50
CA ILE A 78 20.99 -2.31 -18.41
C ILE A 78 19.83 -1.37 -18.04
N LEU A 79 20.09 -0.07 -17.93
CA LEU A 79 19.07 0.93 -17.61
C LEU A 79 17.95 0.96 -18.67
N SER A 80 18.30 0.86 -19.95
CA SER A 80 17.28 0.84 -21.03
C SER A 80 16.36 -0.38 -20.95
N VAL A 81 16.91 -1.56 -20.63
CA VAL A 81 16.13 -2.79 -20.43
C VAL A 81 15.22 -2.67 -19.20
N ILE A 82 15.71 -2.09 -18.10
CA ILE A 82 14.89 -1.85 -16.89
C ILE A 82 13.73 -0.90 -17.21
N ILE A 83 14.00 0.22 -17.88
CA ILE A 83 12.96 1.19 -18.27
C ILE A 83 11.92 0.53 -19.18
N TYR A 84 12.36 -0.29 -20.14
CA TYR A 84 11.47 -1.04 -21.02
C TYR A 84 10.60 -2.03 -20.22
N GLY A 85 11.21 -2.78 -19.31
CA GLY A 85 10.53 -3.74 -18.44
C GLY A 85 9.45 -3.07 -17.58
N VAL A 86 9.79 -1.97 -16.91
CA VAL A 86 8.85 -1.20 -16.07
C VAL A 86 7.71 -0.62 -16.91
N LYS A 87 8.00 -0.03 -18.07
CA LYS A 87 6.95 0.56 -18.93
C LYS A 87 6.02 -0.49 -19.53
N LYS A 88 6.53 -1.66 -19.91
CA LYS A 88 5.74 -2.69 -20.59
C LYS A 88 4.97 -3.58 -19.62
N TYR A 89 5.60 -3.99 -18.53
CA TYR A 89 5.04 -4.96 -17.58
C TYR A 89 4.52 -4.31 -16.29
N GLY A 90 4.80 -3.03 -16.06
CA GLY A 90 4.36 -2.29 -14.88
C GLY A 90 2.86 -2.39 -14.60
N PRO A 91 1.97 -2.12 -15.58
CA PRO A 91 0.52 -2.20 -15.37
C PRO A 91 0.05 -3.60 -14.97
N ALA A 92 0.59 -4.64 -15.62
CA ALA A 92 0.23 -6.02 -15.32
C ALA A 92 0.67 -6.44 -13.90
N VAL A 93 1.83 -5.96 -13.44
CA VAL A 93 2.29 -6.22 -12.07
C VAL A 93 1.45 -5.44 -11.05
N ALA A 94 1.05 -4.21 -11.36
CA ALA A 94 0.18 -3.40 -10.49
C ALA A 94 -1.19 -4.07 -10.31
N GLU A 95 -1.86 -4.44 -11.40
CA GLU A 95 -3.15 -5.16 -11.35
C GLU A 95 -3.05 -6.49 -10.58
N PHE A 96 -1.92 -7.19 -10.71
CA PHE A 96 -1.68 -8.41 -9.96
C PHE A 96 -1.56 -8.15 -8.44
N ALA A 97 -0.85 -7.08 -8.05
CA ALA A 97 -0.72 -6.70 -6.65
C ALA A 97 -2.08 -6.29 -6.05
N ASP A 98 -2.90 -5.54 -6.80
CA ASP A 98 -4.24 -5.12 -6.36
C ASP A 98 -5.16 -6.33 -6.16
N LYS A 99 -5.16 -7.29 -7.10
CA LYS A 99 -5.93 -8.54 -6.98
C LYS A 99 -5.56 -9.34 -5.73
N LEU A 100 -4.27 -9.42 -5.37
CA LEU A 100 -3.84 -10.12 -4.16
C LEU A 100 -4.34 -9.43 -2.89
N ASN A 101 -4.46 -8.11 -2.89
CA ASN A 101 -5.00 -7.38 -1.75
C ASN A 101 -6.51 -7.57 -1.63
N GLU A 102 -7.23 -7.45 -2.75
CA GLU A 102 -8.68 -7.67 -2.83
C GLU A 102 -9.05 -9.10 -2.40
N GLU A 103 -8.31 -10.13 -2.83
CA GLU A 103 -8.56 -11.52 -2.45
C GLU A 103 -8.42 -11.73 -0.94
N LYS A 104 -7.40 -11.13 -0.30
CA LYS A 104 -7.20 -11.20 1.14
C LYS A 104 -8.34 -10.55 1.90
N VAL A 105 -8.77 -9.37 1.44
CA VAL A 105 -9.90 -8.63 2.04
C VAL A 105 -11.20 -9.41 1.86
N SER A 106 -11.47 -9.96 0.67
CA SER A 106 -12.68 -10.76 0.39
C SER A 106 -12.77 -11.97 1.31
N LYS A 107 -11.69 -12.76 1.43
CA LYS A 107 -11.66 -13.94 2.32
C LYS A 107 -11.92 -13.58 3.77
N ALA A 108 -11.35 -12.47 4.25
CA ALA A 108 -11.57 -11.98 5.61
C ALA A 108 -13.03 -11.54 5.83
N VAL A 109 -13.62 -10.84 4.86
CA VAL A 109 -15.02 -10.40 4.91
C VAL A 109 -15.98 -11.60 4.83
N GLU A 110 -15.72 -12.58 3.97
CA GLU A 110 -16.51 -13.80 3.86
C GLU A 110 -16.49 -14.61 5.16
N ALA A 111 -15.31 -14.79 5.77
CA ALA A 111 -15.19 -15.48 7.05
C ALA A 111 -15.99 -14.74 8.14
N LYS A 112 -15.86 -13.41 8.22
CA LYS A 112 -16.63 -12.59 9.15
C LYS A 112 -18.15 -12.73 8.93
N ASN A 113 -18.60 -12.64 7.68
CA ASN A 113 -20.02 -12.70 7.33
C ASN A 113 -20.61 -14.09 7.60
N LYS A 114 -19.85 -15.17 7.38
CA LYS A 114 -20.26 -16.53 7.77
C LYS A 114 -20.51 -16.64 9.27
N VAL A 115 -19.60 -16.09 10.09
CA VAL A 115 -19.75 -16.08 11.54
C VAL A 115 -20.96 -15.24 11.97
N ILE A 116 -21.10 -14.03 11.43
CA ILE A 116 -22.27 -13.17 11.71
C ILE A 116 -23.58 -13.89 11.36
N GLY A 117 -23.67 -14.48 10.17
CA GLY A 117 -24.86 -15.23 9.74
C GLY A 117 -25.17 -16.41 10.65
N SER A 118 -24.16 -17.15 11.12
CA SER A 118 -24.36 -18.25 12.07
C SER A 118 -24.88 -17.77 13.44
N LEU A 119 -24.38 -16.63 13.93
CA LEU A 119 -24.82 -16.04 15.19
C LEU A 119 -26.25 -15.48 15.07
N GLU A 120 -26.59 -14.84 13.95
CA GLU A 120 -27.95 -14.37 13.69
C GLU A 120 -28.97 -15.51 13.61
N ALA A 121 -28.59 -16.64 13.01
CA ALA A 121 -29.43 -17.83 12.98
C ALA A 121 -29.68 -18.39 14.40
N ALA A 122 -28.62 -18.50 15.21
CA ALA A 122 -28.73 -18.95 16.60
C ALA A 122 -29.63 -18.01 17.43
N ILE A 123 -29.50 -16.68 17.28
CA ILE A 123 -30.36 -15.70 17.97
C ILE A 123 -31.83 -15.85 17.55
N LYS A 124 -32.12 -16.13 16.28
CA LYS A 124 -33.50 -16.35 15.81
C LYS A 124 -34.10 -17.62 16.40
N GLU A 125 -33.32 -18.69 16.46
CA GLU A 125 -33.74 -19.96 17.06
C GLU A 125 -34.01 -19.79 18.56
N GLU A 126 -33.11 -19.13 19.29
CA GLU A 126 -33.29 -18.87 20.72
C GLU A 126 -34.54 -18.02 21.01
N LYS A 127 -34.78 -16.96 20.23
CA LYS A 127 -36.01 -16.16 20.35
C LYS A 127 -37.27 -16.99 20.08
N GLN A 128 -37.21 -17.93 19.13
CA GLN A 128 -38.33 -18.82 18.86
C GLN A 128 -38.59 -19.75 20.04
N GLU A 129 -37.55 -20.27 20.68
CA GLU A 129 -37.69 -21.09 21.89
C GLU A 129 -38.20 -20.29 23.09
N GLN A 130 -37.75 -19.05 23.29
CA GLN A 130 -38.31 -18.15 24.32
C GLN A 130 -39.81 -17.91 24.09
N TRP A 131 -40.23 -17.63 22.85
CA TRP A 131 -41.64 -17.48 22.49
C TRP A 131 -42.45 -18.76 22.78
N ARG A 132 -41.88 -19.95 22.53
CA ARG A 132 -42.55 -21.23 22.84
C ARG A 132 -42.75 -21.43 24.34
N ILE A 133 -41.77 -21.05 25.15
CA ILE A 133 -41.87 -21.11 26.62
C ILE A 133 -42.95 -20.17 27.13
N GLU A 134 -43.02 -18.93 26.64
CA GLU A 134 -44.10 -17.99 26.95
C GLU A 134 -45.47 -18.54 26.50
N GLY A 135 -45.56 -19.11 25.29
CA GLY A 135 -46.76 -19.78 24.78
C GLY A 135 -47.31 -20.85 25.72
N ARG A 136 -46.43 -21.56 26.43
CA ARG A 136 -46.81 -22.62 27.36
C ARG A 136 -47.53 -22.11 28.60
N SER A 137 -47.19 -20.93 29.13
CA SER A 137 -47.91 -20.38 30.30
C SER A 137 -49.35 -20.03 29.94
N TYR A 138 -49.59 -19.42 28.77
CA TYR A 138 -50.94 -19.11 28.28
C TYR A 138 -51.83 -20.35 28.13
N LEU A 139 -51.24 -21.50 27.76
CA LEU A 139 -51.96 -22.76 27.66
C LEU A 139 -52.43 -23.30 29.03
N PHE A 140 -51.67 -23.04 30.10
CA PHE A 140 -52.07 -23.39 31.45
C PHE A 140 -53.07 -22.40 32.03
N ASP A 141 -52.93 -21.11 31.73
CA ASP A 141 -53.87 -20.07 32.18
C ASP A 141 -55.28 -20.25 31.60
N THR A 142 -55.40 -20.70 30.35
CA THR A 142 -56.70 -20.95 29.69
C THR A 142 -57.46 -22.17 30.22
N LYS A 143 -56.81 -23.08 30.95
CA LYS A 143 -57.42 -24.28 31.52
C LYS A 143 -57.99 -24.06 32.93
N ARG A 144 -57.61 -22.98 33.61
CA ARG A 144 -58.06 -22.62 34.96
C ARG A 144 -59.46 -22.04 34.95
#